data_AF-A0A2D6MEF3-F1
#
_entry.id   AF-A0A2D6MEF3-F1
#
_cell.length_a   1.000
_cell.length_b   1.000
_cell.length_c   1.000
_cell.angle_alpha   90.00
_cell.angle_beta   90.00
_cell.angle_gamma   90.00
#
_symmetry.space_group_name_H-M   'P 1'
#
loop_
_entity.id
_entity.type
_entity.pdbx_description
1 polymer ?
#
loop_
_entity_poly.entity_id
_entity_poly.type
_entity_poly.pdbx_seq_one_letter_code
_entity_poly.pdbx_strand_id
1 'polypeptide(L)'
;MNVILGLDVSTSCVGWCVLRASDGSLVDAGHIALKDIRCMFSKAQKTREDLATLVSHYDVEAVAVEENLQAFRPGFSSAKTLITLARFNGIVSWLSYECANLQPDFINVNHARKSVGLKINRKSSLSTKEQVFEWSKENGMGDFPWPTKTLKSGPRKGHVIFDDCCYDISDAFVIARAYVNDER
;
A
#
# COMPACT_ATOMS: atom_id res chain seq x y z
N MET A 1 -6.32 6.40 -20.53
CA MET A 1 -6.91 5.12 -20.07
C MET A 1 -7.09 5.31 -18.59
N ASN A 2 -8.33 5.40 -18.13
CA ASN A 2 -8.58 5.78 -16.76
C ASN A 2 -8.13 4.69 -15.79
N VAL A 3 -7.49 5.13 -14.71
CA VAL A 3 -6.98 4.24 -13.67
C VAL A 3 -7.33 4.72 -12.27
N ILE A 4 -7.38 3.76 -11.36
CA ILE A 4 -7.49 3.97 -9.92
C ILE A 4 -6.12 3.82 -9.30
N LEU A 5 -5.71 4.79 -8.49
CA LEU A 5 -4.48 4.74 -7.70
C LEU A 5 -4.79 4.34 -6.26
N GLY A 6 -4.41 3.14 -5.84
CA GLY A 6 -4.46 2.71 -4.43
C GLY A 6 -3.15 2.99 -3.71
N LEU A 7 -3.22 3.41 -2.45
CA LEU A 7 -2.08 3.71 -1.59
C LEU A 7 -2.21 3.03 -0.22
N ASP A 8 -1.14 2.35 0.21
CA ASP A 8 -0.91 1.96 1.61
C ASP A 8 0.25 2.79 2.16
N VAL A 9 0.00 3.52 3.25
CA VAL A 9 0.93 4.54 3.75
C VAL A 9 1.52 4.13 5.09
N SER A 10 2.83 3.90 5.09
CA SER A 10 3.63 3.78 6.31
C SER A 10 4.78 4.77 6.32
N THR A 11 5.39 4.96 7.49
CA THR A 11 6.57 5.85 7.61
C THR A 11 7.84 5.26 7.00
N SER A 12 7.88 3.97 6.69
CA SER A 12 9.05 3.29 6.10
C SER A 12 8.89 2.97 4.62
N CYS A 13 7.65 2.97 4.13
CA CYS A 13 7.28 2.55 2.79
C CYS A 13 5.90 3.10 2.45
N VAL A 14 5.70 3.60 1.24
CA VAL A 14 4.36 3.81 0.69
C VAL A 14 4.18 2.81 -0.44
N GLY A 15 3.31 1.83 -0.26
CA GLY A 15 2.89 0.93 -1.34
C GLY A 15 1.91 1.65 -2.25
N TRP A 16 2.01 1.42 -3.56
CA TRP A 16 1.07 1.95 -4.53
C TRP A 16 0.68 0.88 -5.55
N CYS A 17 -0.54 0.98 -6.05
CA CYS A 17 -1.06 0.11 -7.09
C CYS A 17 -1.94 0.92 -8.05
N VAL A 18 -1.77 0.67 -9.34
CA VAL A 18 -2.56 1.26 -10.42
C VAL A 18 -3.41 0.16 -11.06
N LEU A 19 -4.73 0.32 -10.98
CA LEU A 19 -5.68 -0.58 -11.59
C LEU A 19 -6.44 0.11 -12.71
N ARG A 20 -6.78 -0.63 -13.76
CA ARG A 20 -7.68 -0.13 -14.79
C ARG A 20 -9.07 0.02 -14.21
N ALA A 21 -9.67 1.20 -14.37
CA ALA A 21 -11.00 1.51 -13.85
C ALA A 21 -12.09 0.54 -14.33
N SER A 22 -12.07 0.20 -15.62
CA SER A 22 -13.14 -0.57 -16.26
C SER A 22 -13.29 -2.00 -15.72
N ASP A 23 -12.18 -2.70 -15.45
CA ASP A 23 -12.18 -4.13 -15.11
C ASP A 23 -11.43 -4.45 -13.81
N GLY A 24 -10.69 -3.51 -13.24
CA GLY A 24 -9.87 -3.72 -12.04
C GLY A 24 -8.62 -4.57 -12.31
N SER A 25 -8.22 -4.70 -13.57
CA SER A 25 -6.98 -5.38 -13.98
C SER A 25 -5.76 -4.59 -13.52
N LEU A 26 -4.71 -5.31 -13.12
CA LEU A 26 -3.44 -4.70 -12.72
C LEU A 26 -2.80 -4.00 -13.93
N VAL A 27 -2.47 -2.72 -13.78
CA VAL A 27 -1.70 -1.94 -14.76
C VAL A 27 -0.26 -1.84 -14.32
N ASP A 28 -0.04 -1.43 -13.07
CA ASP A 28 1.28 -1.26 -12.49
C ASP A 28 1.20 -1.30 -10.96
N ALA A 29 2.31 -1.58 -10.29
CA ALA A 29 2.40 -1.52 -8.83
C ALA A 29 3.84 -1.34 -8.39
N GLY A 30 4.02 -0.79 -7.19
CA GLY A 30 5.35 -0.58 -6.65
C GLY A 30 5.32 0.10 -5.30
N HIS A 31 6.47 0.65 -4.91
CA HIS A 31 6.59 1.29 -3.61
C HIS A 31 7.53 2.48 -3.65
N ILE A 32 7.37 3.36 -2.66
CA ILE A 32 8.27 4.45 -2.36
C ILE A 32 9.05 4.07 -1.10
N ALA A 33 10.35 3.81 -1.25
CA ALA A 33 11.22 3.41 -0.15
C ALA A 33 11.57 4.62 0.74
N LEU A 34 11.17 4.57 2.02
CA LEU A 34 11.38 5.67 2.99
C LEU A 34 12.19 5.24 4.22
N LYS A 35 12.54 3.96 4.32
CA LYS A 35 13.17 3.35 5.50
C LYS A 35 14.49 4.02 5.89
N ASP A 36 15.30 4.40 4.90
CA ASP A 36 16.63 5.00 5.11
C ASP A 36 16.57 6.53 5.28
N ILE A 37 15.39 7.13 5.10
CA ILE A 37 15.16 8.56 5.31
C ILE A 37 14.74 8.76 6.77
N ARG A 38 15.43 9.65 7.49
CA ARG A 38 15.11 9.90 8.92
C ARG A 38 14.07 11.00 9.12
N CYS A 39 14.24 12.11 8.39
CA CYS A 39 13.40 13.29 8.55
C CYS A 39 12.03 13.12 7.88
N MET A 40 10.95 13.43 8.58
CA MET A 40 9.58 13.32 8.05
C MET A 40 9.34 14.23 6.84
N PHE A 41 9.91 15.44 6.84
CA PHE A 41 9.80 16.36 5.71
C PHE A 41 10.54 15.85 4.47
N SER A 42 11.71 15.24 4.64
CA SER A 42 12.44 14.61 3.54
C SER A 42 11.68 13.39 2.98
N LYS A 43 10.98 12.63 3.85
CA LYS A 43 10.07 11.58 3.39
C LYS A 43 8.92 12.15 2.57
N ALA A 44 8.28 13.19 3.07
CA ALA A 44 7.19 13.87 2.36
C ALA A 44 7.64 14.40 1.00
N GLN A 45 8.83 15.01 0.92
CA GLN A 45 9.38 15.49 -0.35
C GLN A 45 9.61 14.34 -1.34
N LYS A 46 10.27 13.27 -0.91
CA LYS A 46 10.49 12.08 -1.76
C LYS A 46 9.17 11.48 -2.23
N THR A 47 8.19 11.35 -1.32
CA THR A 47 6.85 10.86 -1.66
C THR A 47 6.15 11.76 -2.67
N ARG A 48 6.24 13.08 -2.53
CA ARG A 48 5.65 14.03 -3.50
C ARG A 48 6.29 13.89 -4.88
N GLU A 49 7.61 13.77 -4.96
CA GLU A 49 8.34 13.62 -6.24
C GLU A 49 7.91 12.32 -6.96
N ASP A 50 7.82 11.22 -6.23
CA ASP A 50 7.42 9.93 -6.80
C ASP A 50 5.92 9.89 -7.15
N LEU A 51 5.05 10.48 -6.32
CA LEU A 51 3.62 10.60 -6.62
C LEU A 51 3.36 11.50 -7.83
N ALA A 52 4.03 12.65 -7.93
CA ALA A 52 3.89 13.55 -9.08
C ALA A 52 4.33 12.84 -10.37
N THR A 53 5.42 12.08 -10.32
CA THR A 53 5.88 11.26 -11.45
C THR A 53 4.84 10.21 -11.82
N LEU A 54 4.34 9.46 -10.82
CA LEU A 54 3.33 8.42 -11.02
C LEU A 54 2.06 8.99 -11.66
N VAL A 55 1.50 10.05 -11.08
CA VAL A 55 0.30 10.71 -11.59
C VAL A 55 0.53 11.27 -13.00
N SER A 56 1.73 11.76 -13.33
CA SER A 56 2.01 12.25 -14.68
C SER A 56 2.03 11.16 -15.76
N HIS A 57 2.26 9.89 -15.38
CA HIS A 57 2.30 8.76 -16.29
C HIS A 57 0.92 8.15 -16.56
N TYR A 58 -0.06 8.45 -15.71
CA TYR A 58 -1.35 7.79 -15.72
C TYR A 58 -2.50 8.80 -15.73
N ASP A 59 -3.58 8.43 -16.41
CA ASP A 59 -4.82 9.20 -16.41
C ASP A 59 -5.64 8.79 -15.17
N VAL A 60 -5.21 9.27 -14.01
CA VAL A 60 -5.79 8.90 -12.71
C VAL A 60 -7.16 9.56 -12.57
N GLU A 61 -8.21 8.76 -12.37
CA GLU A 61 -9.58 9.26 -12.13
C GLU A 61 -9.98 9.26 -10.66
N ALA A 62 -9.34 8.41 -9.85
CA ALA A 62 -9.56 8.35 -8.41
C ALA A 62 -8.30 7.89 -7.65
N VAL A 63 -8.23 8.30 -6.39
CA VAL A 63 -7.17 7.92 -5.45
C VAL A 63 -7.79 7.29 -4.22
N ALA A 64 -7.48 6.03 -3.93
CA ALA A 64 -7.93 5.31 -2.75
C ALA A 64 -6.77 5.14 -1.75
N VAL A 65 -7.00 5.43 -0.48
CA VAL A 65 -5.98 5.38 0.58
C VAL A 65 -6.47 4.53 1.75
N GLU A 66 -5.60 3.67 2.31
CA GLU A 66 -5.94 2.96 3.55
C GLU A 66 -6.20 3.95 4.71
N GLU A 67 -7.31 3.75 5.41
CA GLU A 67 -7.63 4.48 6.64
C GLU A 67 -6.65 4.18 7.78
N ASN A 68 -6.31 5.23 8.54
CA ASN A 68 -5.54 5.08 9.77
C ASN A 68 -6.26 4.23 10.82
N LEU A 69 -5.48 3.44 11.56
CA LEU A 69 -6.00 2.75 12.74
C LEU A 69 -6.43 3.75 13.82
N GLN A 70 -7.74 3.82 14.11
CA GLN A 70 -8.32 4.77 15.07
C GLN A 70 -8.36 4.24 16.53
N ALA A 71 -7.69 3.13 16.86
CA ALA A 71 -7.82 2.48 18.15
C ALA A 71 -6.51 2.46 18.97
N PHE A 72 -6.54 3.05 20.18
CA PHE A 72 -5.51 2.86 21.19
C PHE A 72 -5.86 1.66 22.05
N ARG A 73 -5.10 0.57 21.95
CA ARG A 73 -5.35 -0.66 22.71
C ARG A 73 -4.06 -1.16 23.38
N PRO A 74 -4.11 -1.59 24.66
CA PRO A 74 -2.97 -2.24 25.30
C PRO A 74 -2.50 -3.45 24.50
N GLY A 75 -1.19 -3.63 24.35
CA GLY A 75 -0.58 -4.74 23.60
C GLY A 75 -0.43 -4.52 22.08
N PHE A 76 -0.80 -3.36 21.55
CA PHE A 76 -0.59 -2.97 20.15
C PHE A 76 0.54 -1.93 20.01
N SER A 77 0.72 -1.38 18.80
CA SER A 77 1.62 -0.26 18.52
C SER A 77 1.49 0.86 19.55
N SER A 78 2.63 1.42 19.98
CA SER A 78 2.65 2.52 20.94
C SER A 78 1.84 3.71 20.43
N ALA A 79 1.26 4.52 21.34
CA ALA A 79 0.56 5.74 20.97
C ALA A 79 1.44 6.67 20.12
N LYS A 80 2.76 6.73 20.42
CA LYS A 80 3.74 7.47 19.62
C LYS A 80 3.80 6.97 18.18
N THR A 81 3.82 5.65 17.97
CA THR A 81 3.83 5.03 16.64
C THR A 81 2.55 5.36 15.88
N LEU A 82 1.38 5.19 16.52
CA LEU A 82 0.08 5.46 15.90
C LEU A 82 -0.06 6.92 15.47
N ILE A 83 0.30 7.86 16.34
CA ILE A 83 0.25 9.30 16.04
C ILE A 83 1.27 9.66 14.94
N THR A 84 2.40 8.97 14.85
CA THR A 84 3.39 9.20 13.79
C THR A 84 2.89 8.69 12.45
N LEU A 85 2.28 7.50 12.41
CA LEU A 85 1.65 6.95 11.22
C LEU A 85 0.49 7.82 10.75
N ALA A 86 -0.43 8.19 11.63
CA ALA A 86 -1.57 9.04 11.28
C ALA A 86 -1.15 10.41 10.74
N ARG A 87 -0.12 11.04 11.35
CA ARG A 87 0.45 12.30 10.83
C ARG A 87 1.04 12.13 9.44
N PHE A 88 1.78 11.04 9.21
CA PHE A 88 2.41 10.82 7.92
C PHE A 88 1.38 10.43 6.84
N ASN A 89 0.39 9.61 7.18
CA ASN A 89 -0.74 9.30 6.30
C ASN A 89 -1.48 10.58 5.90
N GLY A 90 -1.81 11.48 6.83
CA GLY A 90 -2.41 12.78 6.49
C GLY A 90 -1.55 13.64 5.57
N ILE A 91 -0.22 13.63 5.73
CA ILE A 91 0.70 14.31 4.79
C ILE A 91 0.61 13.66 3.40
N VAL A 92 0.71 12.34 3.30
CA VAL A 92 0.67 11.64 2.00
C VAL A 92 -0.69 11.81 1.32
N SER A 93 -1.79 11.80 2.06
CA SER A 93 -3.12 12.10 1.53
C SER A 93 -3.24 13.53 1.00
N TRP A 94 -2.64 14.52 1.69
CA TRP A 94 -2.58 15.87 1.15
C TRP A 94 -1.73 15.94 -0.13
N LEU A 95 -0.59 15.25 -0.15
CA LEU A 95 0.27 15.21 -1.33
C LEU A 95 -0.40 14.50 -2.52
N SER A 96 -1.17 13.44 -2.29
CA SER A 96 -1.91 12.78 -3.36
C SER A 96 -3.02 13.68 -3.92
N TYR A 97 -3.73 14.42 -3.06
CA TYR A 97 -4.64 15.48 -3.49
C TYR A 97 -3.92 16.55 -4.33
N GLU A 98 -2.79 17.07 -3.86
CA GLU A 98 -2.02 18.11 -4.56
C GLU A 98 -1.51 17.62 -5.92
N CYS A 99 -1.00 16.38 -5.99
CA CYS A 99 -0.44 15.82 -7.22
C CYS A 99 -1.51 15.42 -8.24
N ALA A 100 -2.59 14.78 -7.80
CA ALA A 100 -3.66 14.27 -8.67
C ALA A 100 -4.78 15.29 -8.93
N ASN A 101 -4.86 16.35 -8.12
CA ASN A 101 -6.00 17.28 -8.10
C ASN A 101 -7.35 16.56 -7.92
N LEU A 102 -7.34 15.50 -7.11
CA LEU A 102 -8.47 14.62 -6.80
C LEU A 102 -8.53 14.39 -5.30
N GLN A 103 -9.73 14.47 -4.72
CA GLN A 103 -9.91 14.15 -3.30
C GLN A 103 -9.67 12.65 -3.07
N PRO A 104 -8.78 12.25 -2.14
CA PRO A 104 -8.59 10.84 -1.84
C PRO A 104 -9.77 10.25 -1.08
N ASP A 105 -10.18 9.06 -1.49
CA ASP A 105 -11.15 8.22 -0.80
C ASP A 105 -10.46 7.32 0.22
N PHE A 106 -10.96 7.32 1.45
CA PHE A 106 -10.38 6.56 2.53
C PHE A 106 -11.13 5.25 2.73
N ILE A 107 -10.42 4.12 2.65
CA ILE A 107 -11.02 2.80 2.74
C ILE A 107 -10.55 2.10 4.01
N ASN A 108 -11.53 1.63 4.80
CA ASN A 108 -11.24 0.81 5.96
C ASN A 108 -10.63 -0.54 5.56
N VAL A 109 -9.51 -0.92 6.16
CA VAL A 109 -8.82 -2.18 5.83
C VAL A 109 -9.70 -3.43 5.96
N ASN A 110 -10.63 -3.48 6.93
CA ASN A 110 -11.52 -4.63 7.08
C ASN A 110 -12.63 -4.64 6.03
N HIS A 111 -13.11 -3.44 5.67
CA HIS A 111 -14.05 -3.29 4.56
C HIS A 111 -13.39 -3.69 3.25
N ALA A 112 -12.18 -3.21 2.96
CA ALA A 112 -11.43 -3.54 1.77
C ALA A 112 -11.27 -5.06 1.59
N ARG A 113 -10.78 -5.74 2.63
CA ARG A 113 -10.63 -7.20 2.63
C ARG A 113 -11.96 -7.92 2.38
N LYS A 114 -13.06 -7.45 2.98
CA LYS A 114 -14.39 -8.01 2.76
C LYS A 114 -14.88 -7.78 1.33
N SER A 115 -14.71 -6.56 0.80
CA SER A 115 -15.14 -6.17 -0.55
C SER A 115 -14.46 -7.02 -1.62
N VAL A 116 -13.19 -7.38 -1.41
CA VAL A 116 -12.45 -8.24 -2.35
C VAL A 116 -12.57 -9.75 -2.06
N GLY A 117 -13.29 -10.15 -1.01
CA GLY A 117 -13.45 -11.56 -0.63
C GLY A 117 -12.24 -12.20 0.07
N LEU A 118 -11.27 -11.40 0.53
CA LEU A 118 -10.09 -11.86 1.27
C LEU A 118 -10.47 -12.23 2.72
N LYS A 119 -10.43 -13.53 3.03
CA LYS A 119 -10.69 -14.08 4.37
C LYS A 119 -9.40 -14.39 5.11
N ILE A 120 -9.13 -13.65 6.19
CA ILE A 120 -7.96 -13.89 7.05
C ILE A 120 -8.21 -15.09 7.97
N ASN A 121 -7.38 -16.12 7.86
CA ASN A 121 -7.36 -17.26 8.76
C ASN A 121 -6.45 -17.00 9.97
N ARG A 122 -7.06 -16.67 11.11
CA ARG A 122 -6.34 -16.42 12.38
C ARG A 122 -5.69 -17.65 12.99
N LYS A 123 -6.02 -18.86 12.52
CA LYS A 123 -5.41 -20.13 12.96
C LYS A 123 -4.24 -20.55 12.07
N SER A 124 -3.98 -19.82 10.98
CA SER A 124 -2.84 -20.07 10.11
C SER A 124 -1.53 -19.76 10.82
N SER A 125 -0.45 -20.45 10.43
CA SER A 125 0.92 -20.07 10.80
C SER A 125 1.39 -18.80 10.10
N LEU A 126 0.75 -18.41 8.99
CA LEU A 126 1.05 -17.18 8.27
C LEU A 126 0.47 -15.97 8.98
N SER A 127 1.27 -14.91 9.07
CA SER A 127 0.82 -13.59 9.50
C SER A 127 -0.25 -13.02 8.56
N THR A 128 -0.99 -12.01 9.02
CA THR A 128 -1.99 -11.32 8.18
C THR A 128 -1.37 -10.76 6.90
N LYS A 129 -0.17 -10.16 6.98
CA LYS A 129 0.51 -9.58 5.82
C LYS A 129 0.92 -10.65 4.79
N GLU A 130 1.40 -11.79 5.26
CA GLU A 130 1.71 -12.93 4.38
C GLU A 130 0.45 -13.47 3.70
N GLN A 131 -0.67 -13.59 4.43
CA GLN A 131 -1.94 -14.03 3.83
C GLN A 131 -2.47 -13.04 2.78
N VAL A 132 -2.34 -11.73 3.01
CA VAL A 132 -2.71 -10.70 2.01
C VAL A 132 -1.82 -10.80 0.77
N PHE A 133 -0.52 -11.01 0.95
CA PHE A 133 0.44 -11.17 -0.14
C PHE A 133 0.15 -12.42 -0.98
N GLU A 134 -0.04 -13.57 -0.37
CA GLU A 134 -0.40 -14.82 -1.07
C GLU A 134 -1.72 -14.64 -1.83
N TRP A 135 -2.74 -14.05 -1.20
CA TRP A 135 -4.00 -13.76 -1.86
C TRP A 135 -3.82 -12.84 -3.06
N SER A 136 -3.00 -11.79 -2.96
CA SER A 136 -2.78 -10.83 -4.06
C SER A 136 -2.16 -11.52 -5.28
N LYS A 137 -1.19 -12.42 -5.07
CA LYS A 137 -0.61 -13.25 -6.15
C LYS A 137 -1.66 -14.12 -6.82
N GLU A 138 -2.53 -14.76 -6.03
CA GLU A 138 -3.59 -15.62 -6.55
C GLU A 138 -4.73 -14.86 -7.26
N ASN A 139 -4.89 -13.56 -6.98
CA ASN A 139 -6.06 -12.76 -7.39
C ASN A 139 -5.70 -11.57 -8.29
N GLY A 140 -4.72 -11.74 -9.18
CA GLY A 140 -4.43 -10.78 -10.26
C GLY A 140 -3.02 -10.20 -10.26
N MET A 141 -2.17 -10.54 -9.29
CA MET A 141 -0.76 -10.14 -9.25
C MET A 141 0.21 -11.32 -9.39
N GLY A 142 -0.23 -12.44 -10.00
CA GLY A 142 0.58 -13.65 -10.14
C GLY A 142 1.83 -13.45 -11.01
N ASP A 143 1.68 -12.70 -12.10
CA ASP A 143 2.76 -12.39 -13.05
C ASP A 143 3.52 -11.10 -12.70
N PHE A 144 3.14 -10.42 -11.61
CA PHE A 144 3.80 -9.18 -11.20
C PHE A 144 5.25 -9.50 -10.76
N PRO A 145 6.26 -8.74 -11.24
CA PRO A 145 7.67 -8.96 -10.90
C PRO A 145 7.98 -8.47 -9.48
N TRP A 146 7.54 -9.23 -8.48
CA TRP A 146 7.66 -8.88 -7.07
C TRP A 146 9.12 -8.58 -6.66
N PRO A 147 9.38 -7.45 -5.96
CA PRO A 147 10.70 -7.11 -5.48
C PRO A 147 11.31 -8.21 -4.59
N THR A 148 12.60 -8.48 -4.79
CA THR A 148 13.37 -9.43 -3.99
C THR A 148 14.63 -8.79 -3.43
N LYS A 149 15.13 -9.36 -2.33
CA LYS A 149 16.39 -8.98 -1.71
C LYS A 149 17.22 -10.21 -1.37
N THR A 150 18.53 -10.04 -1.46
CA THR A 150 19.50 -11.05 -1.00
C THR A 150 19.87 -10.78 0.45
N LEU A 151 19.72 -11.79 1.30
CA LEU A 151 20.09 -11.70 2.71
C LEU A 151 21.61 -11.53 2.89
N LYS A 152 22.01 -10.44 3.56
CA LYS A 152 23.44 -10.08 3.73
C LYS A 152 24.09 -10.71 4.97
N SER A 153 23.29 -11.21 5.92
CA SER A 153 23.75 -11.76 7.20
C SER A 153 22.82 -12.87 7.73
N GLY A 154 23.25 -13.54 8.79
CA GLY A 154 22.49 -14.60 9.46
C GLY A 154 22.63 -15.99 8.81
N PRO A 155 21.96 -17.02 9.37
CA PRO A 155 22.06 -18.41 8.90
C PRO A 155 21.62 -18.61 7.45
N ARG A 156 20.79 -17.70 6.92
CA ARG A 156 20.26 -17.73 5.55
C ARG A 156 20.95 -16.73 4.62
N LYS A 157 22.17 -16.28 4.95
CA LYS A 157 22.94 -15.37 4.09
C LYS A 157 23.04 -15.92 2.66
N GLY A 158 22.92 -15.04 1.67
CA GLY A 158 22.94 -15.39 0.24
C GLY A 158 21.61 -15.89 -0.32
N HIS A 159 20.61 -16.19 0.51
CA HIS A 159 19.28 -16.55 0.02
C HIS A 159 18.57 -15.31 -0.52
N VAL A 160 17.89 -15.48 -1.65
CA VAL A 160 16.97 -14.49 -2.23
C VAL A 160 15.58 -14.72 -1.63
N ILE A 161 15.00 -13.66 -1.09
CA ILE A 161 13.64 -13.65 -0.53
C ILE A 161 12.87 -12.46 -1.09
N PHE A 162 11.53 -12.48 -1.00
CA PHE A 162 10.73 -11.28 -1.26
C PHE A 162 11.12 -10.16 -0.30
N ASP A 163 11.12 -8.93 -0.81
CA ASP A 163 11.35 -7.76 0.03
C ASP A 163 10.08 -7.42 0.85
N ASP A 164 10.26 -6.73 1.97
CA ASP A 164 9.18 -6.39 2.90
C ASP A 164 8.17 -5.43 2.24
N CYS A 165 8.61 -4.64 1.24
CA CYS A 165 7.73 -3.76 0.46
C CYS A 165 6.64 -4.51 -0.32
N CYS A 166 6.81 -5.82 -0.57
CA CYS A 166 5.78 -6.64 -1.19
C CYS A 166 4.49 -6.63 -0.38
N TYR A 167 4.56 -6.50 0.95
CA TYR A 167 3.38 -6.41 1.80
C TYR A 167 2.63 -5.09 1.60
N ASP A 168 3.34 -3.96 1.59
CA ASP A 168 2.72 -2.65 1.39
C ASP A 168 2.15 -2.52 -0.04
N ILE A 169 2.81 -3.11 -1.05
CA ILE A 169 2.28 -3.23 -2.42
C ILE A 169 0.97 -4.04 -2.44
N SER A 170 0.92 -5.15 -1.71
CA SER A 170 -0.25 -6.02 -1.65
C SER A 170 -1.43 -5.35 -0.95
N ASP A 171 -1.16 -4.66 0.17
CA ASP A 171 -2.18 -3.90 0.89
C ASP A 171 -2.72 -2.77 -0.03
N ALA A 172 -1.87 -2.04 -0.76
CA ALA A 172 -2.31 -1.03 -1.74
C ALA A 172 -3.15 -1.61 -2.89
N PHE A 173 -2.83 -2.81 -3.38
CA PHE A 173 -3.64 -3.53 -4.37
C PHE A 173 -5.04 -3.86 -3.83
N VAL A 174 -5.13 -4.33 -2.59
CA VAL A 174 -6.43 -4.62 -1.95
C VAL A 174 -7.27 -3.36 -1.79
N ILE A 175 -6.65 -2.23 -1.44
CA ILE A 175 -7.33 -0.93 -1.35
C ILE A 175 -7.86 -0.49 -2.72
N ALA A 176 -7.03 -0.52 -3.77
CA ALA A 176 -7.47 -0.17 -5.12
C ALA A 176 -8.60 -1.08 -5.62
N ARG A 177 -8.49 -2.40 -5.39
CA ARG A 177 -9.51 -3.38 -5.78
C ARG A 177 -10.83 -3.16 -5.05
N ALA A 178 -10.78 -2.80 -3.76
CA ALA A 178 -11.98 -2.48 -2.99
C ALA A 178 -12.70 -1.25 -3.56
N TYR A 179 -11.96 -0.19 -3.91
CA TYR A 179 -12.53 0.97 -4.58
C TYR A 179 -13.28 0.60 -5.87
N VAL A 180 -12.62 -0.16 -6.75
CA VAL A 180 -13.22 -0.62 -8.02
C VAL A 180 -14.49 -1.45 -7.80
N ASN A 181 -14.55 -2.24 -6.72
CA ASN A 181 -15.73 -3.05 -6.40
C ASN A 181 -16.88 -2.23 -5.81
N ASP A 182 -16.58 -1.18 -5.04
CA ASP A 182 -17.59 -0.35 -4.39
C ASP A 182 -18.28 0.62 -5.39
N GLU A 183 -17.59 0.99 -6.48
CA GLU A 183 -18.12 1.85 -7.57
C GLU A 183 -18.87 1.06 -8.67
N ARG A 184 -19.06 -0.27 -8.52
CA ARG A 184 -19.82 -1.13 -9.44
C ARG A 184 -21.16 -1.58 -8.87
#